data_AF-A0A358SQD6-F1
#
_entry.id   AF-A0A358SQD6-F1
#
_cell.length_a   1.000
_cell.length_b   1.000
_cell.length_c   1.000
_cell.angle_alpha   90.00
_cell.angle_beta   90.00
_cell.angle_gamma   90.00
#
_symmetry.space_group_name_H-M   'P 1'
#
loop_
_entity.id
_entity.type
_entity.pdbx_description
1 polymer ?
#
loop_
_entity_poly.entity_id
_entity_poly.type
_entity_poly.pdbx_seq_one_letter_code
_entity_poly.pdbx_strand_id
1 'polypeptide(L)'
;MRTAVRVQGVVQGVGFRPFVYSLATSLGLGGLVGNDIDGVFAEVEGPPEAVSSFLLRLEKEAPPLARIERVTTAALGPTGSAAFAMAPSAAGGERRALVSADSATCADCLRELADPDDRRFGYPFINCTNCGPRFTIVRDVPYDRPLTTMSSFRMCHQCAAEYASPADRRFHAQPVCCPACGPRLRLLDATGAPLAGQQAGADPIAAAATLLRAGQVLAVKGIGGYHLAADAANEDAAAALRQRKHREDKPFAV
;
A
#
# COMPACT_ATOMS: atom_id res chain seq x y z
N MET A 1 -31.42 -14.53 4.53
CA MET A 1 -30.59 -14.67 5.75
C MET A 1 -29.62 -13.52 5.81
N ARG A 2 -29.40 -12.95 7.00
CA ARG A 2 -28.36 -11.94 7.24
C ARG A 2 -27.35 -12.47 8.25
N THR A 3 -26.07 -12.25 7.99
CA THR A 3 -24.97 -12.76 8.80
C THR A 3 -23.94 -11.66 9.03
N ALA A 4 -23.63 -11.39 10.29
CA ALA A 4 -22.43 -10.65 10.66
C ALA A 4 -21.22 -11.58 10.55
N VAL A 5 -20.13 -11.06 9.98
CA VAL A 5 -18.86 -11.75 9.79
C VAL A 5 -17.76 -10.88 10.37
N ARG A 6 -16.91 -11.48 11.18
CA ARG A 6 -15.72 -10.86 11.75
C ARG A 6 -14.51 -11.65 11.27
N VAL A 7 -13.53 -10.94 10.71
CA VAL A 7 -12.27 -11.51 10.25
C VAL A 7 -11.12 -10.86 11.01
N GLN A 8 -10.28 -11.70 11.64
CA GLN A 8 -9.13 -11.27 12.43
C GLN A 8 -7.83 -11.86 11.83
N GLY A 9 -6.71 -11.19 12.10
CA GLY A 9 -5.40 -11.49 11.54
C GLY A 9 -4.83 -10.30 10.76
N VAL A 10 -3.91 -10.59 9.82
CA VAL A 10 -3.37 -9.58 8.89
C VAL A 10 -4.37 -9.40 7.75
N VAL A 11 -5.42 -8.63 8.01
CA VAL A 11 -6.55 -8.42 7.08
C VAL A 11 -6.81 -6.95 6.75
N GLN A 12 -6.04 -6.05 7.35
CA GLN A 12 -6.10 -4.62 7.06
C GLN A 12 -4.92 -4.16 6.20
N GLY A 13 -5.20 -3.25 5.26
CA GLY A 13 -4.21 -2.76 4.30
C GLY A 13 -3.79 -3.77 3.23
N VAL A 14 -4.47 -4.91 3.13
CA VAL A 14 -4.08 -6.00 2.20
C VAL A 14 -5.09 -6.20 1.06
N GLY A 15 -5.90 -5.18 0.77
CA GLY A 15 -6.97 -5.29 -0.26
C GLY A 15 -8.20 -6.10 0.18
N PHE A 16 -8.34 -6.41 1.48
CA PHE A 16 -9.42 -7.25 1.97
C PHE A 16 -10.81 -6.64 1.82
N ARG A 17 -10.99 -5.35 2.11
CA ARG A 17 -12.26 -4.64 1.90
C ARG A 17 -12.72 -4.69 0.43
N PRO A 18 -11.88 -4.33 -0.56
CA PRO A 18 -12.16 -4.55 -1.99
C PRO A 18 -12.57 -5.96 -2.35
N PHE A 19 -11.84 -6.95 -1.82
CA PHE A 19 -12.14 -8.36 -2.05
C PHE A 19 -13.53 -8.74 -1.53
N VAL A 20 -13.84 -8.40 -0.27
CA VAL A 20 -15.16 -8.66 0.33
C VAL A 20 -16.28 -8.00 -0.47
N TYR A 21 -16.10 -6.72 -0.83
CA TYR A 21 -17.05 -5.98 -1.65
C TYR A 21 -17.32 -6.69 -2.99
N SER A 22 -16.25 -7.05 -3.70
CA SER A 22 -16.36 -7.71 -5.02
C SER A 22 -16.99 -9.09 -4.90
N LEU A 23 -16.62 -9.85 -3.85
CA LEU A 23 -17.18 -11.17 -3.59
C LEU A 23 -18.69 -11.09 -3.29
N ALA A 24 -19.09 -10.22 -2.37
CA ALA A 24 -20.50 -10.05 -2.00
C ALA A 24 -21.36 -9.59 -3.18
N THR A 25 -20.90 -8.58 -3.92
CA THR A 25 -21.61 -8.07 -5.11
C THR A 25 -21.71 -9.12 -6.22
N SER A 26 -20.66 -9.92 -6.45
CA SER A 26 -20.70 -11.02 -7.44
C SER A 26 -21.72 -12.12 -7.11
N LEU A 27 -22.06 -12.26 -5.83
CA LEU A 27 -23.04 -13.21 -5.33
C LEU A 27 -24.44 -12.60 -5.15
N GLY A 28 -24.63 -11.32 -5.53
CA GLY A 28 -25.90 -10.61 -5.37
C GLY A 28 -26.31 -10.37 -3.91
N LEU A 29 -25.33 -10.31 -3.00
CA LEU A 29 -25.57 -10.08 -1.58
C LEU A 29 -25.62 -8.58 -1.25
N GLY A 30 -26.58 -8.18 -0.42
CA GLY A 30 -26.60 -6.86 0.19
C GLY A 30 -25.81 -6.82 1.51
N GLY A 31 -25.52 -5.63 2.02
CA GLY A 31 -24.85 -5.44 3.31
C GLY A 31 -23.68 -4.47 3.24
N LEU A 32 -22.62 -4.74 4.01
CA LEU A 32 -21.49 -3.81 4.13
C LEU A 32 -20.18 -4.47 4.55
N VAL A 33 -19.06 -3.77 4.36
CA VAL A 33 -17.74 -4.13 4.88
C VAL A 33 -16.98 -2.92 5.40
N GLY A 34 -16.29 -3.04 6.53
CA GLY A 34 -15.47 -1.98 7.10
C GLY A 34 -14.29 -2.50 7.91
N ASN A 35 -13.40 -1.59 8.30
CA ASN A 35 -12.30 -1.87 9.24
C ASN A 35 -12.67 -1.33 10.63
N ASP A 36 -12.19 -1.99 11.67
CA ASP A 36 -12.20 -1.45 13.03
C ASP A 36 -10.92 -1.82 13.78
N ILE A 37 -10.91 -1.66 15.11
CA ILE A 37 -9.76 -1.98 15.95
C ILE A 37 -9.46 -3.48 16.07
N ASP A 38 -10.39 -4.37 15.70
CA ASP A 38 -10.26 -5.83 15.86
C ASP A 38 -9.94 -6.54 14.54
N GLY A 39 -10.17 -5.89 13.39
CA GLY A 39 -9.91 -6.46 12.07
C GLY A 39 -10.86 -5.93 11.02
N VAL A 40 -11.44 -6.83 10.22
CA VAL A 40 -12.47 -6.50 9.23
C VAL A 40 -13.81 -7.00 9.75
N PHE A 41 -14.84 -6.18 9.64
CA PHE A 41 -16.23 -6.61 9.81
C PHE A 41 -16.94 -6.57 8.47
N ALA A 42 -17.86 -7.51 8.28
CA ALA A 42 -18.79 -7.48 7.17
C ALA A 42 -20.18 -7.91 7.65
N GLU A 43 -21.20 -7.46 6.95
CA GLU A 43 -22.54 -7.99 7.05
C GLU A 43 -22.98 -8.38 5.65
N VAL A 44 -23.51 -9.59 5.49
CA VAL A 44 -24.03 -10.07 4.22
C VAL A 44 -25.47 -10.51 4.39
N GLU A 45 -26.34 -10.11 3.47
CA GLU A 45 -27.75 -10.45 3.44
C GLU A 45 -28.14 -10.97 2.06
N GLY A 46 -28.85 -12.10 2.03
CA GLY A 46 -29.36 -12.68 0.79
C GLY A 46 -29.86 -14.11 0.96
N PRO A 47 -30.01 -14.86 -0.15
CA PRO A 47 -30.37 -16.26 -0.12
C PRO A 47 -29.35 -17.10 0.68
N PRO A 48 -29.79 -18.10 1.47
CA PRO A 48 -28.89 -18.91 2.30
C PRO A 48 -27.70 -19.50 1.54
N GLU A 49 -27.92 -19.99 0.32
CA GLU A 49 -26.90 -20.57 -0.55
C GLU A 49 -25.82 -19.56 -0.96
N ALA A 50 -26.22 -18.31 -1.23
CA ALA A 50 -25.30 -17.24 -1.58
C ALA A 50 -24.46 -16.82 -0.37
N VAL A 51 -25.08 -16.73 0.81
CA VAL A 51 -24.37 -16.44 2.08
C VAL A 51 -23.38 -17.56 2.43
N SER A 52 -23.77 -18.83 2.28
CA SER A 52 -22.87 -19.97 2.49
C SER A 52 -21.71 -19.97 1.50
N SER A 53 -21.95 -19.64 0.23
CA SER A 53 -20.90 -19.50 -0.79
C SER A 53 -19.93 -18.37 -0.44
N PHE A 54 -20.44 -17.22 0.01
CA PHE A 54 -19.62 -16.10 0.46
C PHE A 54 -18.68 -16.51 1.58
N LEU A 55 -19.19 -17.17 2.63
CA LEU A 55 -18.37 -17.59 3.77
C LEU A 55 -17.27 -18.58 3.38
N LEU A 56 -17.58 -19.53 2.49
CA LEU A 56 -16.60 -20.49 1.99
C LEU A 56 -15.48 -19.81 1.18
N ARG A 57 -15.85 -18.89 0.29
CA ARG A 57 -14.92 -18.20 -0.62
C ARG A 57 -14.10 -17.13 0.08
N LEU A 58 -14.66 -16.49 1.11
CA LEU A 58 -13.99 -15.47 1.92
C LEU A 58 -12.64 -15.96 2.45
N GLU A 59 -12.58 -17.20 2.93
CA GLU A 59 -11.34 -17.79 3.46
C GLU A 59 -10.44 -18.35 2.36
N LYS A 60 -11.02 -18.99 1.33
CA LYS A 60 -10.26 -19.68 0.27
C LYS A 60 -9.63 -18.75 -0.75
N GLU A 61 -10.28 -17.63 -1.04
CA GLU A 61 -9.90 -16.70 -2.12
C GLU A 61 -9.33 -15.39 -1.56
N ALA A 62 -8.92 -15.39 -0.28
CA ALA A 62 -8.40 -14.22 0.39
C ALA A 62 -7.21 -13.58 -0.38
N PRO A 63 -7.05 -12.24 -0.32
CA PRO A 63 -5.96 -11.57 -1.03
C PRO A 63 -4.57 -12.12 -0.68
N PRO A 64 -3.57 -12.04 -1.58
CA PRO A 64 -2.26 -12.67 -1.38
C PRO A 64 -1.51 -12.25 -0.11
N LEU A 65 -1.67 -10.97 0.29
CA LEU A 65 -1.05 -10.40 1.49
C LEU A 65 -1.86 -10.66 2.76
N ALA A 66 -3.09 -11.18 2.63
CA ALA A 66 -3.93 -11.47 3.78
C ALA A 66 -3.49 -12.75 4.49
N ARG A 67 -3.57 -12.73 5.81
CA ARG A 67 -3.43 -13.91 6.67
C ARG A 67 -4.59 -13.90 7.65
N ILE A 68 -5.58 -14.74 7.39
CA ILE A 68 -6.74 -14.91 8.26
C ILE A 68 -6.35 -15.84 9.39
N GLU A 69 -6.49 -15.39 10.63
CA GLU A 69 -6.26 -16.21 11.82
C GLU A 69 -7.57 -16.75 12.37
N ARG A 70 -8.64 -15.95 12.27
CA ARG A 70 -9.96 -16.31 12.79
C ARG A 70 -11.07 -15.65 12.00
N VAL A 71 -12.11 -16.42 11.73
CA VAL A 71 -13.41 -15.93 11.26
C VAL A 71 -14.46 -16.29 12.30
N THR A 72 -15.30 -15.35 12.67
CA THR A 72 -16.51 -15.63 13.47
C THR A 72 -17.74 -15.07 12.77
N THR A 73 -18.86 -15.77 12.94
CA THR A 73 -20.13 -15.40 12.31
C THR A 73 -21.25 -15.38 13.33
N ALA A 74 -22.20 -14.46 13.17
CA ALA A 74 -23.42 -14.42 13.95
C ALA A 74 -24.63 -14.15 13.05
N ALA A 75 -25.73 -14.85 13.30
CA ALA A 75 -26.98 -14.60 12.59
C ALA A 75 -27.58 -13.25 13.04
N LEU A 76 -28.10 -12.49 12.08
CA LEU A 76 -28.78 -11.21 12.30
C LEU A 76 -30.19 -11.25 11.74
N GLY A 77 -31.05 -10.36 12.26
CA GLY A 77 -32.36 -10.09 11.68
C GLY A 77 -32.24 -9.51 10.28
N PRO A 78 -32.97 -10.04 9.27
CA PRO A 78 -33.00 -9.48 7.91
C PRO A 78 -33.42 -8.02 7.91
N THR A 79 -32.85 -7.23 6.99
CA THR A 79 -33.17 -5.81 6.80
C THR A 79 -33.77 -5.53 5.43
N GLY A 80 -33.67 -6.48 4.50
CA GLY A 80 -34.09 -6.32 3.11
C GLY A 80 -33.10 -5.52 2.26
N SER A 81 -31.86 -5.29 2.73
CA SER A 81 -30.86 -4.57 1.95
C SER A 81 -30.44 -5.37 0.72
N ALA A 82 -30.54 -4.75 -0.46
CA ALA A 82 -30.09 -5.32 -1.74
C ALA A 82 -28.73 -4.78 -2.21
N ALA A 83 -28.24 -3.69 -1.59
CA ALA A 83 -26.99 -3.04 -1.97
C ALA A 83 -25.88 -3.41 -1.00
N PHE A 84 -24.67 -3.59 -1.53
CA PHE A 84 -23.46 -3.79 -0.73
C PHE A 84 -22.62 -2.50 -0.70
N ALA A 85 -22.18 -2.08 0.49
CA ALA A 85 -21.48 -0.81 0.67
C ALA A 85 -20.15 -0.94 1.42
N MET A 86 -19.26 0.01 1.18
CA MET A 86 -18.08 0.22 2.02
C MET A 86 -18.51 1.05 3.24
N ALA A 87 -18.46 0.46 4.43
CA ALA A 87 -18.75 1.15 5.68
C ALA A 87 -17.57 2.05 6.10
N PRO A 88 -17.85 3.18 6.78
CA PRO A 88 -16.81 3.93 7.48
C PRO A 88 -16.11 3.04 8.50
N SER A 89 -14.80 3.24 8.64
CA SER A 89 -14.05 2.52 9.67
C SER A 89 -14.44 3.01 11.07
N ALA A 90 -14.65 2.08 12.00
CA ALA A 90 -15.03 2.40 13.37
C ALA A 90 -13.79 2.46 14.28
N ALA A 91 -13.57 3.60 14.92
CA ALA A 91 -12.50 3.79 15.89
C ALA A 91 -13.04 3.69 17.33
N GLY A 92 -12.24 3.14 18.24
CA GLY A 92 -12.54 3.08 19.67
C GLY A 92 -12.15 1.75 20.31
N GLY A 93 -11.61 1.79 21.53
CA GLY A 93 -11.18 0.60 22.27
C GLY A 93 -9.68 0.28 22.15
N GLU A 94 -9.30 -0.88 22.69
CA GLU A 94 -7.92 -1.37 22.67
C GLU A 94 -7.55 -1.90 21.27
N ARG A 95 -6.42 -1.44 20.73
CA ARG A 95 -5.99 -1.76 19.35
C ARG A 95 -5.54 -3.22 19.26
N ARG A 96 -6.23 -4.03 18.45
CA ARG A 96 -5.93 -5.47 18.26
C ARG A 96 -5.67 -5.86 16.82
N ALA A 97 -5.99 -5.00 15.86
CA ALA A 97 -5.78 -5.24 14.44
C ALA A 97 -4.29 -5.30 14.11
N LEU A 98 -3.89 -6.37 13.42
CA LEU A 98 -2.51 -6.55 12.96
C LEU A 98 -2.24 -5.70 11.73
N VAL A 99 -1.09 -5.02 11.72
CA VAL A 99 -0.62 -4.24 10.58
C VAL A 99 0.25 -5.12 9.68
N SER A 100 -0.07 -5.15 8.39
CA SER A 100 0.71 -5.90 7.41
C SER A 100 2.13 -5.33 7.25
N ALA A 101 3.09 -6.21 6.98
CA ALA A 101 4.44 -5.82 6.60
C ALA A 101 4.44 -5.04 5.26
N ASP A 102 5.51 -4.29 5.02
CA ASP A 102 5.72 -3.67 3.71
C ASP A 102 5.92 -4.75 2.63
N SER A 103 5.45 -4.47 1.42
CA SER A 103 5.53 -5.41 0.30
C SER A 103 6.20 -4.77 -0.91
N ALA A 104 7.06 -5.54 -1.58
CA ALA A 104 7.70 -5.11 -2.82
C ALA A 104 6.67 -4.84 -3.92
N THR A 105 7.01 -3.94 -4.86
CA THR A 105 6.16 -3.58 -6.00
C THR A 105 5.71 -4.83 -6.77
N CYS A 106 4.40 -5.00 -6.98
CA CYS A 106 3.88 -6.16 -7.70
C CYS A 106 4.17 -6.05 -9.21
N ALA A 107 4.10 -7.19 -9.92
CA ALA A 107 4.31 -7.24 -11.37
C ALA A 107 3.41 -6.27 -12.14
N ASP A 108 2.16 -6.07 -11.70
CA ASP A 108 1.23 -5.17 -12.39
C ASP A 108 1.59 -3.69 -12.19
N CYS A 109 2.14 -3.31 -11.03
CA CYS A 109 2.70 -1.96 -10.83
C CYS A 109 3.99 -1.78 -11.62
N LEU A 110 4.83 -2.82 -11.74
CA LEU A 110 6.05 -2.73 -12.54
C LEU A 110 5.76 -2.54 -14.03
N ARG A 111 4.71 -3.18 -14.56
CA ARG A 111 4.27 -2.96 -15.94
C ARG A 111 3.83 -1.51 -16.17
N GLU A 112 2.95 -0.98 -15.32
CA GLU A 112 2.51 0.43 -15.41
C GLU A 112 3.67 1.42 -15.22
N LEU A 113 4.64 1.11 -14.34
CA LEU A 113 5.81 1.96 -14.13
C LEU A 113 6.66 2.09 -15.40
N ALA A 114 6.69 1.03 -16.21
CA ALA A 114 7.48 0.94 -17.43
C ALA A 114 6.70 1.33 -18.70
N ASP A 115 5.39 1.54 -18.62
CA ASP A 115 4.53 1.85 -19.76
C ASP A 115 4.46 3.37 -20.01
N PRO A 116 4.99 3.88 -21.15
CA PRO A 116 4.96 5.31 -21.48
C PRO A 116 3.56 5.92 -21.60
N ASP A 117 2.54 5.09 -21.87
CA ASP A 117 1.16 5.52 -22.01
C ASP A 117 0.42 5.53 -20.66
N ASP A 118 0.99 4.94 -19.60
CA ASP A 118 0.43 4.99 -18.25
C ASP A 118 0.70 6.34 -17.59
N ARG A 119 -0.32 6.89 -16.92
CA ARG A 119 -0.23 8.14 -16.16
C ARG A 119 0.79 8.12 -15.00
N ARG A 120 1.28 6.94 -14.64
CA ARG A 120 2.29 6.68 -13.61
C ARG A 120 3.61 6.17 -14.21
N PHE A 121 3.82 6.34 -15.51
CA PHE A 121 5.11 6.09 -16.15
C PHE A 121 6.25 6.75 -15.36
N GLY A 122 7.26 5.97 -14.98
CA GLY A 122 8.41 6.43 -14.21
C GLY A 122 8.10 6.96 -12.80
N TYR A 123 6.87 6.82 -12.28
CA TYR A 123 6.49 7.38 -10.99
C TYR A 123 7.03 6.56 -9.78
N PRO A 124 7.94 7.10 -8.96
CA PRO A 124 8.71 6.30 -7.98
C PRO A 124 7.90 5.77 -6.79
N PHE A 125 6.69 6.29 -6.58
CA PHE A 125 5.83 5.93 -5.44
C PHE A 125 4.61 5.10 -5.87
N ILE A 126 4.67 4.46 -7.05
CA ILE A 126 3.60 3.60 -7.55
C ILE A 126 3.34 2.43 -6.59
N ASN A 127 2.05 2.20 -6.29
CA ASN A 127 1.59 1.06 -5.53
C ASN A 127 0.10 0.77 -5.84
N CYS A 128 -0.39 -0.35 -5.33
CA CYS A 128 -1.80 -0.74 -5.33
C CYS A 128 -2.17 -1.42 -4.00
N THR A 129 -3.37 -2.00 -3.91
CA THR A 129 -3.82 -2.75 -2.72
C THR A 129 -2.93 -3.97 -2.40
N ASN A 130 -2.28 -4.55 -3.41
CA ASN A 130 -1.48 -5.77 -3.32
C ASN A 130 0.03 -5.53 -3.09
N CYS A 131 0.52 -4.29 -3.03
CA CYS A 131 1.94 -4.00 -2.82
C CYS A 131 2.22 -2.63 -2.20
N GLY A 132 3.49 -2.35 -1.93
CA GLY A 132 3.97 -1.06 -1.45
C GLY A 132 4.03 -0.96 0.09
N PRO A 133 4.27 0.25 0.62
CA PRO A 133 4.47 0.45 2.04
C PRO A 133 3.18 0.22 2.84
N ARG A 134 3.33 -0.36 4.03
CA ARG A 134 2.27 -0.64 5.01
C ARG A 134 2.77 -0.24 6.39
N PHE A 135 3.40 -1.15 7.12
CA PHE A 135 3.91 -0.91 8.48
C PHE A 135 4.67 0.41 8.61
N THR A 136 5.56 0.71 7.66
CA THR A 136 6.39 1.93 7.70
C THR A 136 5.64 3.26 7.52
N ILE A 137 4.39 3.22 7.05
CA ILE A 137 3.58 4.43 6.81
C ILE A 137 2.34 4.52 7.69
N VAL A 138 1.99 3.46 8.42
CA VAL A 138 0.84 3.46 9.34
C VAL A 138 1.18 4.27 10.58
N ARG A 139 0.24 5.12 10.99
CA ARG A 139 0.31 5.89 12.25
C ARG A 139 -0.61 5.32 13.32
N ASP A 140 -1.77 4.79 12.90
CA ASP A 140 -2.73 4.15 13.81
C ASP A 140 -3.65 3.18 13.04
N VAL A 141 -4.45 2.40 13.77
CA VAL A 141 -5.55 1.56 13.27
C VAL A 141 -6.90 2.13 13.70
N PRO A 142 -7.97 1.98 12.90
CA PRO A 142 -8.10 1.13 11.70
C PRO A 142 -7.33 1.66 10.48
N TYR A 143 -6.81 0.77 9.63
CA TYR A 143 -6.01 1.16 8.46
C TYR A 143 -6.84 1.94 7.45
N ASP A 144 -6.65 3.26 7.46
CA ASP A 144 -7.19 4.21 6.50
C ASP A 144 -6.22 5.37 6.28
N ARG A 145 -6.33 6.03 5.12
CA ARG A 145 -5.42 7.09 4.69
C ARG A 145 -5.15 8.18 5.75
N PRO A 146 -6.15 8.71 6.49
CA PRO A 146 -5.91 9.72 7.53
C PRO A 146 -4.96 9.24 8.65
N LEU A 147 -4.94 7.93 8.91
CA LEU A 147 -4.10 7.28 9.91
C LEU A 147 -2.80 6.73 9.29
N THR A 148 -2.34 7.33 8.19
CA THR A 148 -1.04 7.05 7.57
C THR A 148 -0.25 8.33 7.31
N THR A 149 1.02 8.20 6.94
CA THR A 149 1.84 9.31 6.44
C THR A 149 1.33 9.87 5.12
N MET A 150 0.43 9.17 4.42
CA MET A 150 -0.22 9.64 3.19
C MET A 150 -1.36 10.66 3.45
N SER A 151 -1.72 10.90 4.70
CA SER A 151 -2.74 11.89 5.11
C SER A 151 -2.46 13.31 4.62
N SER A 152 -1.19 13.72 4.51
CA SER A 152 -0.80 15.04 4.01
C SER A 152 -0.93 15.19 2.49
N PHE A 153 -1.14 14.10 1.77
CA PHE A 153 -1.23 14.08 0.30
C PHE A 153 -2.70 13.92 -0.11
N ARG A 154 -3.40 15.02 -0.39
CA ARG A 154 -4.80 14.95 -0.85
C ARG A 154 -4.87 14.31 -2.24
N MET A 155 -5.73 13.31 -2.42
CA MET A 155 -5.94 12.67 -3.73
C MET A 155 -6.43 13.70 -4.77
N CYS A 156 -5.86 13.68 -5.98
CA CYS A 156 -6.44 14.38 -7.12
C CYS A 156 -7.70 13.67 -7.61
N HIS A 157 -8.46 14.31 -8.51
CA HIS A 157 -9.72 13.77 -9.02
C HIS A 157 -9.56 12.37 -9.64
N GLN A 158 -8.49 12.11 -10.40
CA GLN A 158 -8.25 10.81 -11.02
C GLN A 158 -7.95 9.72 -9.99
N CYS A 159 -7.08 10.00 -9.01
CA CYS A 159 -6.80 9.04 -7.93
C CYS A 159 -8.05 8.79 -7.06
N ALA A 160 -8.89 9.80 -6.85
CA ALA A 160 -10.15 9.64 -6.14
C ALA A 160 -11.15 8.77 -6.92
N ALA A 161 -11.20 8.91 -8.25
CA ALA A 161 -12.03 8.07 -9.12
C ALA A 161 -11.59 6.60 -9.08
N GLU A 162 -10.29 6.32 -9.23
CA GLU A 162 -9.76 4.95 -9.10
C GLU A 162 -10.01 4.38 -7.69
N TYR A 163 -9.82 5.19 -6.65
CA TYR A 163 -10.05 4.78 -5.26
C TYR A 163 -11.51 4.36 -5.03
N ALA A 164 -12.47 5.01 -5.69
CA ALA A 164 -13.90 4.77 -5.53
C ALA A 164 -14.48 3.74 -6.51
N SER A 165 -13.74 3.35 -7.55
CA SER A 165 -14.22 2.45 -8.62
C SER A 165 -13.93 0.98 -8.28
N PRO A 166 -14.95 0.12 -8.07
CA PRO A 166 -14.74 -1.31 -7.79
C PRO A 166 -14.06 -2.07 -8.93
N ALA A 167 -14.14 -1.56 -10.17
CA ALA A 167 -13.48 -2.16 -11.32
C ALA A 167 -11.99 -1.82 -11.41
N ASP A 168 -11.50 -0.85 -10.62
CA ASP A 168 -10.10 -0.47 -10.61
C ASP A 168 -9.31 -1.26 -9.55
N ARG A 169 -8.12 -1.73 -9.91
CA ARG A 169 -7.19 -2.41 -8.98
C ARG A 169 -6.76 -1.56 -7.78
N ARG A 170 -6.95 -0.24 -7.85
CA ARG A 170 -6.68 0.73 -6.78
C ARG A 170 -7.93 1.08 -5.96
N PHE A 171 -9.04 0.37 -6.16
CA PHE A 171 -10.21 0.45 -5.31
C PHE A 171 -9.82 0.32 -3.83
N HIS A 172 -10.09 1.36 -3.04
CA HIS A 172 -9.71 1.48 -1.63
C HIS A 172 -8.20 1.27 -1.32
N ALA A 173 -7.31 1.50 -2.28
CA ALA A 173 -5.87 1.58 -2.03
C ALA A 173 -5.55 2.84 -1.22
N GLN A 174 -5.44 2.72 0.10
CA GLN A 174 -5.20 3.84 1.01
C GLN A 174 -3.97 4.70 0.63
N PRO A 175 -2.83 4.14 0.16
CA PRO A 175 -1.68 4.94 -0.25
C PRO A 175 -1.70 5.33 -1.74
N VAL A 176 -2.83 5.22 -2.44
CA VAL A 176 -2.92 5.62 -3.86
C VAL A 176 -2.49 7.06 -4.05
N CYS A 177 -1.64 7.27 -5.05
CA CYS A 177 -1.22 8.58 -5.50
C CYS A 177 -0.69 8.51 -6.95
N CYS A 178 -0.33 9.67 -7.48
CA CYS A 178 0.28 9.85 -8.79
C CYS A 178 1.19 11.11 -8.75
N PRO A 179 1.93 11.44 -9.83
CA PRO A 179 2.81 12.62 -9.86
C PRO A 179 2.12 13.94 -9.50
N ALA A 180 0.81 14.06 -9.74
CA ALA A 180 0.05 15.28 -9.45
C ALA A 180 -0.27 15.47 -7.96
N CYS A 181 -0.44 14.40 -7.19
CA CYS A 181 -0.99 14.47 -5.83
C CYS A 181 -0.16 13.77 -4.76
N GLY A 182 0.89 13.04 -5.16
CA GLY A 182 1.73 12.27 -4.26
C GLY A 182 3.07 12.92 -3.95
N PRO A 183 3.95 12.17 -3.28
CA PRO A 183 5.30 12.62 -2.95
C PRO A 183 6.15 12.86 -4.20
N ARG A 184 7.22 13.66 -4.03
CA ARG A 184 8.21 13.94 -5.07
C ARG A 184 9.61 13.65 -4.54
N LEU A 185 10.47 13.17 -5.43
CA LEU A 185 11.89 13.01 -5.13
C LEU A 185 12.60 14.37 -5.15
N ARG A 186 13.67 14.46 -4.37
CA ARG A 186 14.62 15.57 -4.38
C ARG A 186 16.02 14.99 -4.28
N LEU A 187 16.96 15.55 -5.04
CA LEU A 187 18.37 15.28 -4.90
C LEU A 187 19.03 16.47 -4.22
N LEU A 188 19.72 16.21 -3.12
CA LEU A 188 20.33 17.24 -2.28
C LEU A 188 21.84 17.00 -2.20
N ASP A 189 22.59 18.08 -1.99
CA ASP A 189 24.01 18.02 -1.69
C ASP A 189 24.27 17.77 -0.19
N ALA A 190 25.55 17.76 0.21
CA ALA A 190 25.97 17.53 1.58
C ALA A 190 25.52 18.61 2.58
N THR A 191 25.12 19.80 2.11
CA THR A 191 24.57 20.87 2.94
C THR A 191 23.05 20.77 3.11
N GLY A 192 22.41 19.85 2.38
CA GLY A 192 20.96 19.73 2.32
C GLY A 192 20.29 20.68 1.32
N ALA A 193 21.08 21.41 0.53
CA ALA A 193 20.58 22.25 -0.55
C ALA A 193 20.30 21.42 -1.81
N PRO A 194 19.37 21.84 -2.69
CA PRO A 194 19.23 21.24 -4.01
C PRO A 194 20.56 21.26 -4.76
N LEU A 195 20.90 20.15 -5.42
CA LEU A 195 22.17 20.03 -6.13
C LEU A 195 22.32 21.12 -7.21
N ALA A 196 23.42 21.87 -7.15
CA ALA A 196 23.68 22.96 -8.09
C ALA A 196 23.65 22.48 -9.56
N GLY A 197 23.01 23.25 -10.43
CA GLY A 197 22.89 22.92 -11.86
C GLY A 197 21.73 21.97 -12.20
N GLN A 198 20.98 21.44 -11.23
CA GLN A 198 19.71 20.79 -11.55
C GLN A 198 18.69 21.82 -12.06
N GLN A 199 18.30 21.67 -13.32
CA GLN A 199 17.18 22.42 -13.89
C GLN A 199 15.89 22.07 -13.14
N ALA A 200 14.99 23.05 -13.00
CA ALA A 200 13.65 22.79 -12.47
C ALA A 200 12.95 21.74 -13.35
N GLY A 201 12.60 20.60 -12.76
CA GLY A 201 11.99 19.47 -13.48
C GLY A 201 12.97 18.41 -14.00
N ALA A 202 14.28 18.54 -13.74
CA ALA A 202 15.22 17.46 -14.01
C ALA A 202 14.88 16.20 -13.20
N ASP A 203 15.01 15.02 -13.82
CA ASP A 203 14.75 13.74 -13.15
C ASP A 203 15.81 13.47 -12.06
N PRO A 204 15.44 13.45 -10.77
CA PRO A 204 16.37 13.16 -9.69
C PRO A 204 16.96 11.75 -9.78
N ILE A 205 16.26 10.79 -10.38
CA ILE A 205 16.73 9.41 -10.53
C ILE A 205 17.87 9.36 -11.55
N ALA A 206 17.68 9.92 -12.75
CA ALA A 206 18.73 10.00 -13.75
C ALA A 206 19.99 10.71 -13.22
N ALA A 207 19.82 11.83 -12.51
CA ALA A 207 20.93 12.55 -11.90
C ALA A 207 21.65 11.72 -10.82
N ALA A 208 20.91 11.04 -9.94
CA ALA A 208 21.49 10.15 -8.93
C ALA A 208 22.26 8.98 -9.56
N ALA A 209 21.73 8.39 -10.64
CA ALA A 209 22.40 7.32 -11.38
C ALA A 209 23.69 7.79 -12.06
N THR A 210 23.75 9.04 -12.54
CA THR A 210 24.98 9.63 -13.07
C THR A 210 26.03 9.82 -11.98
N LEU A 211 25.64 10.31 -10.80
CA LEU A 211 26.56 10.48 -9.67
C LEU A 211 27.12 9.14 -9.16
N LEU A 212 26.27 8.12 -9.04
CA LEU A 212 26.70 6.77 -8.65
C LEU A 212 27.72 6.20 -9.65
N ARG A 213 27.45 6.32 -10.96
CA ARG A 213 28.39 5.91 -12.03
C ARG A 213 29.70 6.72 -12.01
N ALA A 214 29.67 7.95 -11.52
CA ALA A 214 30.85 8.78 -11.29
C ALA A 214 31.58 8.47 -9.96
N GLY A 215 31.24 7.37 -9.28
CA GLY A 215 31.89 6.91 -8.05
C GLY A 215 31.47 7.67 -6.78
N GLN A 216 30.41 8.48 -6.84
CA GLN A 216 29.90 9.17 -5.65
C GLN A 216 29.10 8.23 -4.75
N VAL A 217 29.09 8.54 -3.45
CA VAL A 217 28.29 7.85 -2.44
C VAL A 217 27.03 8.67 -2.14
N LEU A 218 25.85 8.07 -2.31
CA LEU A 218 24.56 8.73 -2.09
C LEU A 218 23.81 8.13 -0.91
N ALA A 219 23.13 8.97 -0.14
CA ALA A 219 22.11 8.52 0.80
C ALA A 219 20.76 8.44 0.10
N VAL A 220 20.17 7.23 0.01
CA VAL A 220 18.90 6.97 -0.66
C VAL A 220 17.83 6.65 0.38
N LYS A 221 16.75 7.43 0.40
CA LYS A 221 15.58 7.15 1.23
C LYS A 221 14.80 5.97 0.64
N GLY A 222 14.88 4.82 1.30
CA GLY A 222 14.01 3.69 1.05
C GLY A 222 12.69 3.79 1.84
N ILE A 223 11.94 2.70 1.88
CA ILE A 223 10.66 2.62 2.58
C ILE A 223 10.84 2.70 4.11
N GLY A 224 11.76 1.93 4.67
CA GLY A 224 12.00 1.83 6.12
C GLY A 224 13.11 2.72 6.69
N GLY A 225 13.78 3.53 5.86
CA GLY A 225 14.90 4.35 6.30
C GLY A 225 15.85 4.73 5.16
N TYR A 226 17.00 5.30 5.52
CA TYR A 226 18.03 5.65 4.54
C TYR A 226 19.08 4.54 4.41
N HIS A 227 19.52 4.32 3.17
CA HIS A 227 20.66 3.48 2.85
C HIS A 227 21.76 4.34 2.23
N LEU A 228 23.02 3.96 2.41
CA LEU A 228 24.13 4.52 1.65
C LEU A 228 24.39 3.61 0.46
N ALA A 229 24.38 4.17 -0.74
CA ALA A 229 24.60 3.47 -1.99
C ALA A 229 25.87 4.00 -2.67
N ALA A 230 26.63 3.09 -3.25
CA ALA A 230 27.78 3.34 -4.11
C ALA A 230 27.77 2.29 -5.23
N ASP A 231 28.44 2.56 -6.34
CA ASP A 231 28.61 1.55 -7.39
C ASP A 231 29.48 0.40 -6.87
N ALA A 232 28.91 -0.81 -6.79
CA ALA A 232 29.57 -1.99 -6.27
C ALA A 232 30.71 -2.50 -7.18
N ALA A 233 30.71 -2.12 -8.46
CA ALA A 233 31.78 -2.43 -9.40
C ALA A 233 32.96 -1.44 -9.33
N ASN A 234 32.82 -0.35 -8.57
CA ASN A 234 33.84 0.68 -8.41
C ASN A 234 34.52 0.54 -7.04
N GLU A 235 35.74 -0.02 -7.03
CA GLU A 235 36.51 -0.27 -5.79
C GLU A 235 36.78 1.02 -5.00
N ASP A 236 37.10 2.12 -5.66
CA ASP A 236 37.35 3.41 -5.02
C ASP A 236 36.10 3.96 -4.33
N ALA A 237 34.93 3.82 -4.96
CA ALA A 237 33.65 4.24 -4.37
C ALA A 237 33.28 3.39 -3.15
N ALA A 238 33.49 2.07 -3.22
CA ALA A 238 33.28 1.16 -2.10
C ALA A 238 34.25 1.45 -0.93
N ALA A 239 35.53 1.70 -1.23
CA ALA A 239 36.54 2.08 -0.24
C ALA A 239 36.19 3.42 0.44
N ALA A 240 35.77 4.43 -0.34
CA ALA A 240 35.32 5.71 0.19
C ALA A 240 34.10 5.56 1.13
N LEU A 241 33.15 4.68 0.78
CA LEU A 241 32.02 4.38 1.65
C LEU A 241 32.45 3.71 2.97
N ARG A 242 33.39 2.75 2.93
CA ARG A 242 33.94 2.11 4.15
C ARG A 242 34.60 3.12 5.06
N GLN A 243 35.47 3.95 4.49
CA GLN A 243 36.22 4.97 5.22
C GLN A 243 35.27 5.96 5.91
N ARG A 244 34.29 6.49 5.17
CA ARG A 244 33.32 7.47 5.70
C ARG A 244 32.37 6.87 6.73
N LYS A 245 32.01 5.59 6.61
CA LYS A 245 31.12 4.89 7.55
C LYS A 245 31.87 4.28 8.74
N HIS A 246 33.20 4.32 8.76
CA HIS A 246 34.04 3.59 9.72
C HIS A 246 33.65 2.10 9.79
N ARG A 247 33.49 1.46 8.62
CA ARG A 247 33.09 0.05 8.48
C ARG A 247 34.15 -0.70 7.67
N GLU A 248 35.16 -1.21 8.37
CA GLU A 248 36.34 -1.83 7.78
C GLU A 248 36.00 -3.11 7.02
N ASP A 249 35.66 -4.21 7.71
CA ASP A 249 35.54 -5.52 7.04
C ASP A 249 34.12 -6.04 6.87
N LYS A 250 33.15 -5.50 7.62
CA LYS A 250 31.78 -6.06 7.61
C LYS A 250 31.21 -6.04 6.17
N PRO A 251 30.78 -7.18 5.60
CA PRO A 251 30.37 -7.28 4.20
C PRO A 251 29.24 -6.31 3.83
N PHE A 252 29.28 -5.76 2.61
CA PHE A 252 28.16 -4.99 2.07
C PHE A 252 27.12 -5.91 1.42
N ALA A 253 25.86 -5.47 1.44
CA ALA A 253 24.83 -6.06 0.59
C ALA A 253 24.90 -5.41 -0.79
N VAL A 254 24.69 -6.21 -1.85
CA VAL A 254 24.65 -5.80 -3.27
C VAL A 254 23.44 -6.45 -3.90
#